data_AF-A0A5K1CWU2-F1
#
_entry.id   AF-A0A5K1CWU2-F1
#
_cell.length_a   1.000
_cell.length_b   1.000
_cell.length_c   1.000
_cell.angle_alpha   90.00
_cell.angle_beta   90.00
_cell.angle_gamma   90.00
#
_symmetry.space_group_name_H-M   'P 1'
#
loop_
_entity.id
_entity.type
_entity.pdbx_description
1 polymer ?
#
loop_
_entity_poly.entity_id
_entity_poly.type
_entity_poly.pdbx_seq_one_letter_code
_entity_poly.pdbx_strand_id
1 'polypeptide(L)' 'IDAHAGGVNDIAFALPNKQLCIITCGDDKTIK' A
#
# COMPACT_ATOMS: atom_id res chain seq x y z
N ILE A 1 -5.90 12.98 -0.69
CA ILE A 1 -4.75 12.35 -1.38
C ILE A 1 -5.25 10.98 -1.75
N ASP A 2 -5.39 10.69 -3.05
CA ASP A 2 -5.95 9.40 -3.48
C ASP A 2 -4.83 8.35 -3.45
N ALA A 3 -4.98 7.34 -2.59
CA ALA A 3 -3.94 6.32 -2.42
C ALA A 3 -3.86 5.42 -3.66
N HIS A 4 -4.99 5.07 -4.26
CA HIS A 4 -5.09 4.28 -5.49
C HIS A 4 -6.16 4.87 -6.42
N ALA A 5 -6.06 4.64 -7.73
CA ALA A 5 -7.16 4.95 -8.64
C ALA A 5 -8.25 3.87 -8.49
N GLY A 6 -9.10 4.02 -7.46
CA GLY A 6 -10.10 3.03 -7.05
C GLY A 6 -10.00 2.67 -5.57
N GLY A 7 -10.55 1.53 -5.16
CA GLY A 7 -10.50 1.06 -3.77
C GLY A 7 -9.12 0.54 -3.37
N VAL A 8 -8.84 0.63 -2.06
CA VAL A 8 -7.76 -0.13 -1.42
C VAL A 8 -8.34 -1.47 -0.98
N ASN A 9 -7.69 -2.57 -1.38
CA ASN A 9 -8.19 -3.91 -1.11
C ASN A 9 -7.44 -4.60 0.03
N ASP A 10 -6.15 -4.30 0.21
CA ASP A 10 -5.31 -4.91 1.22
C ASP A 10 -4.28 -3.93 1.77
N ILE A 11 -3.86 -4.16 3.01
CA ILE A 11 -2.88 -3.34 3.73
C ILE A 11 -1.92 -4.27 4.46
N ALA A 12 -0.62 -4.09 4.22
CA ALA A 12 0.44 -4.84 4.87
C ALA A 12 1.43 -3.91 5.57
N PHE A 13 2.02 -4.38 6.66
CA PHE A 13 3.10 -3.70 7.37
C PHE A 13 4.42 -4.38 7.06
N ALA A 14 5.43 -3.59 6.72
CA ALA A 14 6.78 -4.06 6.44
C ALA A 14 7.81 -3.28 7.28
N LEU A 15 8.91 -3.95 7.62
CA LEU A 15 10.04 -3.33 8.33
C LEU A 15 11.34 -3.36 7.50
N PRO A 16 11.34 -2.87 6.24
CA PRO A 16 12.57 -2.80 5.47
C PRO A 16 13.56 -1.86 6.18
N ASN A 17 14.83 -2.27 6.27
CA ASN A 17 15.89 -1.48 6.91
C ASN A 17 15.57 -1.02 8.35
N LYS A 18 14.75 -1.78 9.09
CA LYS A 18 14.26 -1.41 10.45
C LYS A 18 13.39 -0.14 10.48
N GLN A 19 12.89 0.32 9.33
CA GLN A 19 11.92 1.41 9.24
C GLN A 19 10.53 0.83 8.99
N LEU A 20 9.52 1.33 9.70
CA LEU A 20 8.13 0.94 9.48
C LEU A 20 7.63 1.53 8.15
N CYS A 21 7.22 0.65 7.25
CA CYS A 21 6.55 0.99 6.00
C CYS A 21 5.16 0.36 5.97
N ILE A 22 4.21 1.10 5.40
CA ILE A 22 2.85 0.61 5.15
C ILE A 22 2.75 0.42 3.65
N ILE A 23 2.34 -0.77 3.24
CA ILE A 23 2.18 -1.15 1.84
C ILE A 23 0.68 -1.32 1.58
N THR A 24 0.18 -0.70 0.53
CA THR A 24 -1.21 -0.83 0.09
C THR A 24 -1.28 -1.38 -1.33
N CYS A 25 -2.30 -2.19 -1.61
CA CYS A 25 -2.64 -2.57 -2.97
C CYS A 25 -4.10 -2.19 -3.26
N GLY A 26 -4.38 -1.84 -4.52
CA GLY A 26 -5.70 -1.36 -4.91
C GLY A 26 -6.14 -1.83 -6.29
N ASP A 27 -7.34 -1.40 -6.66
CA ASP A 27 -8.00 -1.76 -7.93
C ASP A 27 -7.22 -1.30 -9.16
N ASP A 28 -6.38 -0.27 -9.00
CA ASP A 28 -5.46 0.21 -10.04
C ASP A 28 -4.32 -0.78 -10.34
N LYS A 29 -4.29 -1.93 -9.66
CA LYS A 29 -3.31 -3.02 -9.79
C LYS A 29 -1.89 -2.57 -9.47
N THR A 30 -1.74 -1.49 -8.71
CA THR A 30 -0.45 -1.02 -8.22
C THR A 30 -0.28 -1.39 -6.75
N ILE A 31 0.99 -1.47 -6.34
CA ILE A 31 1.41 -1.57 -4.95
C ILE A 31 2.10 -0.25 -4.62
N LYS A 32 1.74 0.36 -3.49
CA LYS A 32 2.29 1.63 -3.02
C LYS A 32 2.76 1.51 -1.58
#